data_AF-A0A4Z0PJJ2-F1
#
_entry.id   AF-A0A4Z0PJJ2-F1
#
_cell.length_a   1.000
_cell.length_b   1.000
_cell.length_c   1.000
_cell.angle_alpha   90.00
_cell.angle_beta   90.00
_cell.angle_gamma   90.00
#
_symmetry.space_group_name_H-M   'P 1'
#
loop_
_entity.id
_entity.type
_entity.pdbx_description
1 polymer ?
#
loop_
_entity_poly.entity_id
_entity_poly.type
_entity_poly.pdbx_seq_one_letter_code
_entity_poly.pdbx_strand_id
1 'polypeptide(L)'
;MSVDYSLLTTRALCDEATAEIEFELKTYTTREAQGELTDTRTQRTATRTTAQLAKVNAQIATQDILLATAGLDADTLQTATDERAALLVRRTSLSKSKSLTSGVARFFIGVDTEQIAKQVETLTTVKEGIATHRATLPA
;
A
#
# COMPACT_ATOMS: atom_id res chain seq x y z
N MET A 1 13.89 -10.90 -23.91
CA MET A 1 13.53 -11.55 -25.19
C MET A 1 13.20 -10.44 -26.17
N SER A 2 13.72 -10.49 -27.39
CA SER A 2 13.34 -9.52 -28.43
C SER A 2 11.93 -9.83 -28.93
N VAL A 3 11.11 -8.80 -29.16
CA VAL A 3 9.80 -8.97 -29.80
C VAL A 3 10.02 -9.15 -31.30
N ASP A 4 9.34 -10.13 -31.89
CA ASP A 4 9.38 -10.39 -33.32
C ASP A 4 8.28 -9.60 -34.04
N TYR A 5 8.65 -8.45 -34.61
CA TYR A 5 7.72 -7.58 -35.34
C TYR A 5 7.37 -8.13 -36.74
N SER A 6 8.06 -9.16 -37.24
CA SER A 6 7.78 -9.72 -38.57
C SER A 6 6.38 -10.34 -38.69
N LEU A 7 5.76 -10.66 -37.56
CA LEU A 7 4.37 -11.13 -37.46
C LEU A 7 3.34 -10.03 -37.80
N LEU A 8 3.72 -8.76 -37.70
CA LEU A 8 2.87 -7.62 -38.08
C LEU A 8 3.09 -7.30 -39.56
N THR A 9 2.44 -8.06 -40.42
CA THR A 9 2.70 -8.04 -41.87
C THR A 9 2.08 -6.85 -42.61
N THR A 10 1.19 -6.11 -41.96
CA THR A 10 0.46 -4.97 -42.56
C THR A 10 0.42 -3.78 -41.59
N ARG A 11 0.25 -2.57 -42.14
CA ARG A 11 0.07 -1.36 -41.30
C ARG A 11 -1.15 -1.45 -40.40
N ALA A 12 -2.23 -2.08 -40.87
CA ALA A 12 -3.43 -2.32 -40.08
C ALA A 12 -3.14 -3.21 -38.85
N LEU A 13 -2.36 -4.29 -39.03
CA LEU A 13 -1.94 -5.14 -37.90
C LEU A 13 -1.04 -4.37 -36.91
N CYS A 14 -0.18 -3.47 -37.39
CA CYS A 14 0.58 -2.58 -36.50
C CYS A 14 -0.32 -1.62 -35.72
N ASP A 15 -1.37 -1.08 -36.35
CA ASP A 15 -2.31 -0.15 -35.73
C ASP A 15 -3.16 -0.87 -34.66
N GLU A 16 -3.64 -2.08 -34.96
CA GLU A 16 -4.32 -2.97 -33.99
C GLU A 16 -3.40 -3.31 -32.81
N ALA A 17 -2.18 -3.77 -33.07
CA ALA A 17 -1.20 -4.09 -32.02
C ALA A 17 -0.87 -2.86 -31.16
N THR A 18 -0.78 -1.67 -31.78
CA THR A 18 -0.56 -0.41 -31.04
C THR A 18 -1.72 -0.12 -30.11
N ALA A 19 -2.97 -0.28 -30.56
CA ALA A 19 -4.16 -0.06 -29.75
C ALA A 19 -4.22 -0.99 -28.53
N GLU A 20 -3.88 -2.27 -28.71
CA GLU A 20 -3.81 -3.24 -27.61
C GLU A 20 -2.72 -2.87 -26.59
N ILE A 21 -1.53 -2.49 -27.06
CA ILE A 21 -0.44 -2.03 -26.16
C ILE A 21 -0.84 -0.76 -25.41
N GLU A 22 -1.52 0.18 -26.07
CA GLU A 22 -2.04 1.40 -25.42
C GLU A 22 -3.09 1.09 -24.36
N PHE A 23 -3.99 0.14 -24.65
CA PHE A 23 -4.95 -0.33 -23.66
C PHE A 23 -4.24 -0.93 -22.45
N GLU A 24 -3.22 -1.77 -22.65
CA GLU A 24 -2.52 -2.37 -21.51
C GLU A 24 -1.66 -1.38 -20.72
N LEU A 25 -1.02 -0.42 -21.36
CA LEU A 25 -0.39 0.70 -20.67
C LEU A 25 -1.40 1.46 -19.80
N LYS A 26 -2.64 1.63 -20.26
CA LYS A 26 -3.72 2.23 -19.47
C LYS A 26 -4.14 1.35 -18.29
N THR A 27 -4.15 0.03 -18.44
CA THR A 27 -4.40 -0.91 -17.34
C THR A 27 -3.33 -0.77 -16.25
N TYR A 28 -2.04 -0.75 -16.63
CA TYR A 28 -0.93 -0.63 -15.68
C TYR A 28 -0.91 0.71 -14.94
N THR A 29 -1.13 1.82 -15.64
CA THR A 29 -1.23 3.15 -15.00
C THR A 29 -2.42 3.24 -14.04
N THR A 30 -3.54 2.60 -14.36
CA THR A 30 -4.69 2.52 -13.44
C THR A 30 -4.35 1.69 -12.20
N ARG A 31 -3.65 0.57 -12.36
CA ARG A 31 -3.19 -0.28 -11.25
C ARG A 31 -2.21 0.46 -10.35
N GLU A 32 -1.27 1.21 -10.91
CA GLU A 32 -0.33 2.05 -10.17
C GLU A 32 -1.07 3.06 -9.27
N ALA A 33 -2.02 3.82 -9.84
CA ALA A 33 -2.83 4.77 -9.07
C ALA A 33 -3.66 4.11 -7.95
N GLN A 34 -4.15 2.88 -8.18
CA GLN A 34 -4.82 2.09 -7.14
C GLN A 34 -3.85 1.62 -6.04
N GLY A 35 -2.63 1.25 -6.41
CA GLY A 35 -1.53 0.96 -5.51
C GLY A 35 -1.21 2.16 -4.60
N GLU A 36 -0.97 3.33 -5.19
CA GLU A 36 -0.70 4.57 -4.45
C GLU A 36 -1.82 4.95 -3.46
N LEU A 37 -3.08 4.76 -3.86
CA LEU A 37 -4.23 5.00 -2.98
C LEU A 37 -4.23 4.00 -1.80
N THR A 38 -3.87 2.76 -2.06
CA THR A 38 -3.75 1.71 -1.04
C THR A 38 -2.62 2.02 -0.06
N ASP A 39 -1.49 2.52 -0.55
CA ASP A 39 -0.35 2.98 0.26
C ASP A 39 -0.75 4.14 1.15
N THR A 40 -1.45 5.13 0.58
CA THR A 40 -1.97 6.27 1.32
C THR A 40 -2.92 5.82 2.44
N ARG A 41 -3.82 4.86 2.16
CA ARG A 41 -4.72 4.29 3.19
C ARG A 41 -3.95 3.55 4.26
N THR A 42 -2.92 2.80 3.89
CA THR A 42 -2.06 2.07 4.82
C THR A 42 -1.29 3.05 5.72
N GLN A 43 -0.72 4.11 5.15
CA GLN A 43 -0.04 5.16 5.90
C GLN A 43 -1.00 5.90 6.84
N ARG A 44 -2.20 6.30 6.37
CA ARG A 44 -3.24 6.91 7.20
C ARG A 44 -3.65 6.01 8.36
N THR A 45 -3.77 4.71 8.11
CA THR A 45 -4.08 3.71 9.14
C THR A 45 -2.95 3.61 10.17
N ALA A 46 -1.69 3.56 9.73
CA ALA A 46 -0.53 3.54 10.62
C ALA A 46 -0.43 4.80 11.49
N THR A 47 -0.69 5.97 10.92
CA THR A 47 -0.77 7.25 11.65
C THR A 47 -1.90 7.22 12.67
N ARG A 48 -3.10 6.74 12.28
CA ARG A 48 -4.24 6.60 13.18
C ARG A 48 -3.96 5.63 14.34
N THR A 49 -3.36 4.47 14.07
CA THR A 49 -2.96 3.49 15.10
C THR A 49 -1.91 4.09 16.04
N THR A 50 -0.96 4.89 15.51
CA THR A 50 0.04 5.58 16.34
C THR A 50 -0.59 6.63 17.24
N ALA A 51 -1.52 7.43 16.72
CA ALA A 51 -2.28 8.40 17.52
C ALA A 51 -3.15 7.71 18.59
N GLN A 52 -3.77 6.58 18.27
CA GLN A 52 -4.51 5.77 19.24
C GLN A 52 -3.61 5.18 20.33
N LEU A 53 -2.41 4.70 19.97
CA LEU A 53 -1.41 4.25 20.95
C LEU A 53 -0.99 5.39 21.88
N ALA A 54 -0.72 6.58 21.35
CA ALA A 54 -0.39 7.74 22.17
C ALA A 54 -1.52 8.09 23.15
N LYS A 55 -2.78 8.07 22.69
CA LYS A 55 -3.94 8.28 23.56
C LYS A 55 -4.06 7.23 24.66
N VAL A 56 -3.95 5.95 24.32
CA VAL A 56 -4.04 4.86 25.30
C VAL A 56 -2.89 4.94 26.31
N ASN A 57 -1.66 5.27 25.88
CA ASN A 57 -0.54 5.46 26.80
C ASN A 57 -0.77 6.62 27.76
N ALA A 58 -1.34 7.75 27.29
CA ALA A 58 -1.71 8.85 28.16
C ALA A 58 -2.76 8.44 29.22
N GLN A 59 -3.77 7.67 28.81
CA GLN A 59 -4.78 7.14 29.74
C GLN A 59 -4.19 6.18 30.77
N ILE A 60 -3.26 5.30 30.37
CA ILE A 60 -2.54 4.43 31.30
C ILE A 60 -1.76 5.26 32.32
N ALA A 61 -1.04 6.29 31.87
CA ALA A 61 -0.30 7.17 32.77
C ALA A 61 -1.23 7.88 33.77
N THR A 62 -2.41 8.31 33.34
CA THR A 62 -3.44 8.88 34.25
C THR A 62 -3.89 7.86 35.30
N GLN A 63 -4.14 6.61 34.89
CA GLN A 63 -4.53 5.55 35.84
C GLN A 63 -3.37 5.17 36.78
N ASP A 64 -2.13 5.15 36.30
CA ASP A 64 -0.94 4.93 37.14
C ASP A 64 -0.82 6.03 38.22
N ILE A 65 -1.06 7.30 37.86
CA ILE A 65 -1.07 8.43 38.80
C ILE A 65 -2.19 8.29 39.82
N LEU A 66 -3.40 7.92 39.38
CA LEU A 66 -4.54 7.71 40.27
C LEU A 66 -4.24 6.59 41.27
N LEU A 67 -3.75 5.44 40.80
CA LEU A 67 -3.40 4.30 41.64
C LEU A 67 -2.24 4.59 42.61
N ALA A 68 -1.38 5.56 42.30
CA ALA A 68 -0.33 6.03 43.20
C ALA A 68 -0.84 6.99 44.29
N THR A 69 -2.09 7.47 44.19
CA THR A 69 -2.69 8.38 45.17
C THR A 69 -3.06 7.62 46.45
N ALA A 70 -2.59 8.11 47.60
CA ALA A 70 -2.93 7.51 48.89
C ALA A 70 -4.38 7.83 49.28
N GLY A 71 -5.02 6.90 49.99
CA GLY A 71 -6.35 7.11 50.58
C GLY A 71 -7.52 6.91 49.62
N LEU A 72 -7.33 6.22 48.50
CA LEU A 72 -8.44 5.75 47.66
C LEU A 72 -9.34 4.80 48.46
N ASP A 73 -10.64 4.94 48.30
CA ASP A 73 -11.58 3.94 48.76
C ASP A 73 -11.46 2.66 47.90
N ALA A 74 -11.96 1.55 48.43
CA ALA A 74 -11.81 0.23 47.80
C ALA A 74 -12.48 0.13 46.41
N ASP A 75 -13.58 0.84 46.19
CA ASP A 75 -14.32 0.79 44.92
C ASP A 75 -13.57 1.57 43.83
N THR A 76 -13.06 2.75 44.18
CA THR A 76 -12.21 3.56 43.29
C THR A 76 -10.90 2.83 42.95
N LEU A 77 -10.27 2.16 43.93
CA LEU A 77 -9.05 1.37 43.70
C LEU A 77 -9.29 0.20 42.74
N GLN A 78 -10.38 -0.54 42.94
CA GLN A 78 -10.75 -1.67 42.08
C GLN A 78 -11.05 -1.19 40.66
N THR A 79 -11.86 -0.14 40.51
CA THR A 79 -12.23 0.45 39.22
C THR A 79 -11.00 0.92 38.45
N ALA A 80 -10.11 1.68 39.09
CA ALA A 80 -8.87 2.17 38.46
C ALA A 80 -7.95 1.02 38.02
N THR A 81 -7.90 -0.07 38.80
CA THR A 81 -7.12 -1.27 38.48
C THR A 81 -7.68 -1.99 37.25
N ASP A 82 -8.99 -2.19 37.18
CA ASP A 82 -9.67 -2.86 36.08
C ASP A 82 -9.59 -2.04 34.78
N GLU A 83 -9.81 -0.73 34.88
CA GLU A 83 -9.65 0.20 33.74
C GLU A 83 -8.23 0.19 33.19
N ARG A 84 -7.22 0.18 34.07
CA ARG A 84 -5.82 0.07 33.67
C ARG A 84 -5.54 -1.26 32.97
N ALA A 85 -6.05 -2.38 33.48
CA ALA A 85 -5.89 -3.69 32.85
C ALA A 85 -6.50 -3.71 31.44
N ALA A 86 -7.70 -3.15 31.27
CA ALA A 86 -8.35 -3.02 29.97
C ALA A 86 -7.53 -2.16 28.99
N LEU A 87 -6.96 -1.04 29.46
CA LEU A 87 -6.08 -0.19 28.65
C LEU A 87 -4.79 -0.90 28.21
N LEU A 88 -4.19 -1.74 29.06
CA LEU A 88 -3.01 -2.54 28.72
C LEU A 88 -3.31 -3.59 27.64
N VAL A 89 -4.47 -4.24 27.70
CA VAL A 89 -4.95 -5.15 26.65
C VAL A 89 -5.11 -4.40 25.33
N ARG A 90 -5.78 -3.24 25.36
CA ARG A 90 -5.98 -2.39 24.19
C ARG A 90 -4.66 -1.93 23.56
N ARG A 91 -3.69 -1.51 24.39
CA ARG A 91 -2.33 -1.15 23.95
C ARG A 91 -1.66 -2.32 23.23
N THR A 92 -1.74 -3.51 23.81
CA THR A 92 -1.14 -4.73 23.23
C THR A 92 -1.76 -5.07 21.88
N SER A 93 -3.09 -4.98 21.76
CA SER A 93 -3.78 -5.20 20.49
C SER A 93 -3.34 -4.19 19.42
N LEU A 94 -3.29 -2.90 19.76
CA LEU A 94 -2.86 -1.85 18.83
C LEU A 94 -1.39 -2.02 18.40
N SER A 95 -0.50 -2.42 19.31
CA SER A 95 0.89 -2.72 19.00
C SER A 95 1.03 -3.91 18.06
N LYS A 96 0.25 -4.98 18.26
CA LYS A 96 0.20 -6.14 17.35
C LYS A 96 -0.28 -5.72 15.97
N SER A 97 -1.38 -4.99 15.88
CA SER A 97 -1.91 -4.45 14.62
C SER A 97 -0.88 -3.56 13.91
N LYS A 98 -0.16 -2.71 14.65
CA LYS A 98 0.91 -1.88 14.09
C LYS A 98 2.03 -2.72 13.46
N SER A 99 2.44 -3.82 14.12
CA SER A 99 3.53 -4.69 13.64
C SER A 99 3.18 -5.47 12.37
N LEU A 100 1.94 -5.96 12.27
CA LEU A 100 1.46 -6.75 11.13
C LEU A 100 1.34 -5.88 9.87
N THR A 101 0.99 -4.60 10.03
CA THR A 101 0.81 -3.66 8.92
C THR A 101 2.13 -3.08 8.41
N SER A 102 3.23 -3.12 9.17
CA SER A 102 4.39 -2.24 8.91
C SER A 102 5.54 -2.81 8.08
N GLY A 103 5.70 -4.14 7.97
CA GLY A 103 6.89 -4.75 7.36
C GLY A 103 6.64 -5.45 6.02
N VAL A 104 5.95 -6.59 6.06
CA VAL A 104 5.76 -7.46 4.90
C VAL A 104 4.86 -6.82 3.83
N ALA A 105 3.79 -6.15 4.24
CA ALA A 105 2.89 -5.47 3.30
C ALA A 105 3.62 -4.38 2.50
N ARG A 106 4.45 -3.57 3.17
CA ARG A 106 5.26 -2.52 2.51
C ARG A 106 6.31 -3.08 1.56
N PHE A 107 6.90 -4.22 1.90
CA PHE A 107 7.84 -4.90 1.01
C PHE A 107 7.15 -5.36 -0.27
N PHE A 108 5.99 -6.03 -0.17
CA PHE A 108 5.26 -6.49 -1.36
C PHE A 108 4.70 -5.35 -2.21
N ILE A 109 4.30 -4.22 -1.59
CA ILE A 109 3.95 -3.00 -2.31
C ILE A 109 5.13 -2.53 -3.18
N GLY A 110 6.33 -2.41 -2.61
CA GLY A 110 7.52 -1.98 -3.36
C GLY A 110 7.88 -2.93 -4.50
N VAL A 111 7.70 -4.24 -4.29
CA VAL A 111 7.88 -5.24 -5.36
C VAL A 111 6.85 -5.05 -6.48
N ASP A 112 5.57 -4.82 -6.15
CA ASP A 112 4.51 -4.61 -7.16
C ASP A 112 4.76 -3.33 -7.98
N THR A 113 5.17 -2.24 -7.32
CA THR A 113 5.54 -0.98 -7.98
C THR A 113 6.68 -1.18 -8.99
N GLU A 114 7.76 -1.86 -8.59
CA GLU A 114 8.89 -2.13 -9.49
C GLU A 114 8.47 -3.02 -10.68
N GLN A 115 7.63 -4.02 -10.45
CA GLN A 115 7.09 -4.87 -11.51
C GLN A 115 6.24 -4.08 -12.51
N ILE A 116 5.36 -3.19 -12.02
CA ILE A 116 4.55 -2.32 -12.88
C ILE A 116 5.45 -1.38 -13.70
N ALA A 117 6.43 -0.74 -13.06
CA ALA A 117 7.38 0.15 -13.75
C ALA A 117 8.12 -0.57 -14.87
N LYS A 118 8.63 -1.79 -14.63
CA LYS A 118 9.30 -2.61 -15.65
C LYS A 118 8.38 -3.03 -16.78
N GLN A 119 7.12 -3.30 -16.48
CA GLN A 119 6.14 -3.67 -17.49
C GLN A 119 5.75 -2.47 -18.37
N VAL A 120 5.59 -1.28 -17.79
CA VAL A 120 5.37 -0.02 -18.54
C VAL A 120 6.55 0.30 -19.43
N GLU A 121 7.79 0.18 -18.93
CA GLU A 121 9.03 0.34 -19.70
C GLU A 121 9.02 -0.60 -20.92
N THR A 122 8.77 -1.89 -20.68
CA THR A 122 8.72 -2.91 -21.73
C THR A 122 7.67 -2.59 -22.79
N LEU A 123 6.43 -2.30 -22.40
CA LEU A 123 5.33 -2.01 -23.33
C LEU A 123 5.58 -0.72 -24.13
N THR A 124 6.22 0.28 -23.52
CA THR A 124 6.61 1.52 -24.20
C THR A 124 7.65 1.24 -25.29
N THR A 125 8.70 0.46 -24.98
CA THR A 125 9.69 0.02 -25.97
C THR A 125 9.05 -0.79 -27.09
N VAL A 126 8.10 -1.68 -26.78
CA VAL A 126 7.37 -2.45 -27.80
C VAL A 126 6.55 -1.53 -28.71
N LYS A 127 5.86 -0.54 -28.15
CA LYS A 127 5.11 0.46 -28.92
C LYS A 127 6.01 1.22 -29.90
N GLU A 128 7.17 1.66 -29.46
CA GLU A 128 8.18 2.33 -30.31
C GLU A 128 8.69 1.40 -31.43
N GLY A 129 8.90 0.12 -31.10
CA GLY A 129 9.29 -0.90 -32.08
C GLY A 129 8.21 -1.17 -33.13
N ILE A 130 6.92 -1.24 -32.73
CA ILE A 130 5.79 -1.36 -33.66
C ILE A 130 5.76 -0.14 -34.60
N ALA A 131 5.90 1.08 -34.07
CA ALA A 131 5.91 2.29 -34.87
C ALA A 131 7.06 2.29 -35.90
N THR A 132 8.25 1.86 -35.49
CA THR A 132 9.42 1.72 -36.36
C THR A 132 9.18 0.70 -37.46
N HIS A 133 8.67 -0.50 -37.12
CA HIS A 133 8.38 -1.55 -38.09
C HIS A 133 7.29 -1.12 -39.08
N ARG A 134 6.22 -0.50 -38.59
CA ARG A 134 5.12 0.04 -39.41
C ARG A 134 5.61 1.00 -40.49
N ALA A 135 6.62 1.83 -40.19
CA ALA A 135 7.20 2.77 -41.15
C ALA A 135 7.91 2.07 -42.34
N THR A 136 8.33 0.81 -42.16
CA THR A 136 8.95 0.00 -43.22
C THR A 136 7.95 -0.69 -44.15
N LEU A 137 6.68 -0.78 -43.74
CA LEU A 137 5.63 -1.44 -44.50
C LEU A 137 5.08 -0.53 -45.61
N PRO A 138 4.70 -1.10 -46.77
CA PRO A 138 4.04 -0.36 -47.84
C PRO A 138 2.74 0.30 -47.35
N ALA A 139 2.40 1.43 -47.98
CA ALA A 139 1.24 2.24 -47.63
C ALA A 139 -0.08 1.54 -47.96
#